data_AF-A0A0F8Z5S8-F1
#
_entry.id   AF-A0A0F8Z5S8-F1
#
_cell.length_a   1.000
_cell.length_b   1.000
_cell.length_c   1.000
_cell.angle_alpha   90.00
_cell.angle_beta   90.00
_cell.angle_gamma   90.00
#
_symmetry.space_group_name_H-M   'P 1'
#
loop_
_entity.id
_entity.type
_entity.pdbx_description
1 polymer ?
#
loop_
_entity_poly.entity_id
_entity_poly.type
_entity_poly.pdbx_seq_one_letter_code
_entity_poly.pdbx_strand_id
1 'polypeptide(L)'
;MLFNTFKVKIRYTFFDLTERFPFFGKFLTIGWNSLHKFKFNVGEKILESRGQLRHISGKTDFNKINWVNPIKIQYYLKNINAKENDNSQMLNSNWTRSKDLFDNLQFYQMLKEKFEKGKTWEDFEYYHQIRDKISNNIKKYGCTNIDELDQKFKEIESFYFQIKKNGYKNREELFNLKNLEKLNKPAIFNVIDVVIDGEGQLLLVHGDLSLSISKLLGVTEIPIKIIGRHKKWLNFKKRLSYYSRNGRLYQRPTHPDLQDFPFSYGDLRFDMIKKNLSTSQGTLLDIGANFGYFCHRFEDEGFNCVAVE
;
A
#
# COMPACT_ATOMS: atom_id res chain seq x y z
N MET A 1 -11.67 -16.68 -20.54
CA MET A 1 -10.45 -17.21 -19.91
C MET A 1 -9.26 -16.72 -20.72
N LEU A 2 -8.51 -15.75 -20.19
CA LEU A 2 -7.34 -15.18 -20.87
C LEU A 2 -6.13 -16.10 -20.63
N PHE A 3 -5.59 -16.68 -21.69
CA PHE A 3 -4.40 -17.52 -21.65
C PHE A 3 -3.13 -16.68 -21.83
N ASN A 4 -2.14 -16.88 -20.96
CA ASN A 4 -0.82 -16.25 -21.08
C ASN A 4 -0.03 -16.88 -22.24
N THR A 5 0.23 -16.10 -23.28
CA THR A 5 1.08 -16.47 -24.43
C THR A 5 2.56 -16.20 -24.13
N PHE A 6 3.43 -17.15 -24.49
CA PHE A 6 4.89 -17.04 -24.30
C PHE A 6 5.54 -16.67 -25.64
N LYS A 7 6.14 -15.47 -25.74
CA LYS A 7 6.79 -14.96 -26.96
C LYS A 7 8.31 -15.17 -26.89
N VAL A 8 8.88 -15.87 -27.87
CA VAL A 8 10.35 -16.02 -28.00
C VAL A 8 10.85 -15.08 -29.10
N LYS A 9 11.82 -14.22 -28.75
CA LYS A 9 12.39 -13.21 -29.68
C LYS A 9 13.55 -13.81 -30.48
N ILE A 10 13.26 -14.33 -31.67
CA ILE A 10 14.24 -14.52 -32.75
C ILE A 10 13.93 -13.44 -33.79
N ARG A 11 14.97 -12.71 -34.21
CA ARG A 11 14.90 -11.49 -35.05
C ARG A 11 13.70 -11.49 -36.03
N TYR A 12 12.73 -10.60 -35.74
CA TYR A 12 11.66 -10.09 -36.61
C TYR A 12 10.47 -10.97 -37.02
N THR A 13 10.05 -11.94 -36.22
CA THR A 13 8.72 -12.56 -36.40
C THR A 13 8.16 -13.06 -35.06
N PHE A 14 6.99 -12.55 -34.66
CA PHE A 14 6.22 -13.13 -33.55
C PHE A 14 5.48 -14.35 -34.08
N PHE A 15 5.87 -15.55 -33.65
CA PHE A 15 5.13 -16.77 -33.95
C PHE A 15 4.44 -17.27 -32.68
N ASP A 16 3.14 -17.54 -32.76
CA ASP A 16 2.49 -18.40 -31.78
C ASP A 16 2.83 -19.85 -32.13
N LEU A 17 3.55 -20.54 -31.24
CA LEU A 17 3.91 -21.95 -31.40
C LEU A 17 2.66 -22.85 -31.49
N THR A 18 1.53 -22.41 -30.94
CA THR A 18 0.25 -23.13 -31.03
C THR A 18 -0.46 -22.88 -32.36
N GLU A 19 -0.23 -21.75 -33.04
CA GLU A 19 -0.69 -21.53 -34.42
C GLU A 19 0.13 -22.36 -35.42
N ARG A 20 1.45 -22.44 -35.24
CA ARG A 20 2.34 -23.14 -36.19
C ARG A 20 2.45 -24.64 -35.95
N PHE A 21 2.28 -25.09 -34.70
CA PHE A 21 2.34 -26.50 -34.30
C PHE A 21 1.24 -26.81 -33.27
N PRO A 22 -0.04 -26.91 -33.66
CA PRO A 22 -1.16 -27.02 -32.73
C PRO A 22 -1.07 -28.24 -31.81
N PHE A 23 -0.51 -29.36 -32.30
CA PHE A 23 -0.35 -30.56 -31.50
C PHE A 23 0.86 -30.48 -30.56
N PHE A 24 2.05 -30.15 -31.08
CA PHE A 24 3.30 -30.13 -30.30
C PHE A 24 3.50 -28.87 -29.44
N GLY A 25 3.00 -27.72 -29.89
CA GLY A 25 3.14 -26.43 -29.21
C GLY A 25 2.51 -26.43 -27.82
N LYS A 26 1.39 -27.13 -27.64
CA LYS A 26 0.75 -27.30 -26.33
C LYS A 26 1.59 -28.18 -25.39
N PHE A 27 2.18 -29.28 -25.88
CA PHE A 27 3.08 -30.12 -25.08
C PHE A 27 4.38 -29.41 -24.72
N LEU A 28 4.95 -28.63 -25.64
CA LEU A 28 6.15 -27.82 -25.40
C LEU A 28 5.90 -26.73 -24.36
N THR A 29 4.77 -26.02 -24.43
CA THR A 29 4.42 -25.01 -23.42
C THR A 29 4.15 -25.63 -22.05
N ILE A 30 3.43 -26.76 -21.98
CA ILE A 30 3.21 -27.50 -20.73
C ILE A 30 4.53 -28.03 -20.15
N GLY A 31 5.39 -28.60 -20.99
CA GLY A 31 6.70 -29.13 -20.62
C GLY A 31 7.64 -28.03 -20.13
N TRP A 32 7.68 -26.90 -20.83
CA TRP A 32 8.46 -25.72 -20.44
C TRP A 32 7.99 -25.12 -19.12
N ASN A 33 6.67 -24.97 -18.93
CA ASN A 33 6.09 -24.52 -17.66
C ASN A 33 6.40 -25.49 -16.51
N SER A 34 6.36 -26.79 -16.78
CA SER A 34 6.71 -27.83 -15.80
C SER A 34 8.20 -27.79 -15.45
N LEU A 35 9.08 -27.61 -16.44
CA LEU A 35 10.52 -27.45 -16.23
C LEU A 35 10.85 -26.19 -15.43
N HIS A 36 10.19 -25.06 -15.73
CA HIS A 36 10.36 -23.82 -14.97
C HIS A 36 9.87 -23.95 -13.54
N LYS A 37 8.70 -24.58 -13.31
CA LYS A 37 8.22 -24.89 -11.96
C LYS A 37 9.19 -25.81 -11.22
N PHE A 38 9.72 -26.82 -11.89
CA PHE A 38 10.71 -27.73 -11.30
C PHE A 38 12.01 -27.00 -10.95
N LYS A 39 12.58 -26.22 -11.88
CA LYS A 39 13.77 -25.38 -11.62
C LYS A 39 13.53 -24.41 -10.47
N PHE A 40 12.35 -23.79 -10.41
CA PHE A 40 11.96 -22.91 -9.32
C PHE A 40 11.93 -23.67 -7.98
N ASN A 41 11.23 -24.81 -7.91
CA ASN A 41 11.13 -25.61 -6.68
C ASN A 41 12.50 -26.14 -6.22
N VAL A 42 13.36 -26.56 -7.16
CA VAL A 42 14.72 -27.02 -6.85
C VAL A 42 15.57 -25.84 -6.37
N GLY A 43 15.50 -24.70 -7.04
CA GLY A 43 16.24 -23.51 -6.67
C GLY A 43 15.80 -22.90 -5.34
N GLU A 44 14.50 -22.93 -5.03
CA GLU A 44 13.95 -22.58 -3.72
C GLU A 44 14.57 -23.47 -2.63
N LYS A 45 14.54 -24.79 -2.79
CA LYS A 45 15.17 -25.74 -1.85
C LYS A 45 16.68 -25.51 -1.68
N ILE A 46 17.39 -25.14 -2.75
CA ILE A 46 18.84 -24.85 -2.70
C ILE A 46 19.10 -23.53 -1.94
N LEU A 47 18.28 -22.50 -2.13
CA LEU A 47 18.44 -21.24 -1.41
C LEU A 47 18.04 -21.38 0.08
N GLU A 48 17.06 -22.24 0.38
CA GLU A 48 16.66 -22.56 1.75
C GLU A 48 17.79 -23.29 2.49
N SER A 49 18.42 -24.28 1.83
CA SER A 49 19.54 -25.03 2.41
C SER A 49 20.80 -24.19 2.60
N ARG A 50 21.01 -23.18 1.74
CA ARG A 50 22.12 -22.20 1.87
C ARG A 50 21.86 -21.09 2.90
N GLY A 51 20.69 -21.04 3.54
CA GLY A 51 20.33 -19.99 4.50
C GLY A 51 20.16 -18.59 3.90
N GLN A 52 20.36 -18.41 2.59
CA GLN A 52 20.23 -17.12 1.89
C GLN A 52 18.77 -16.62 1.88
N LEU A 53 17.80 -17.54 1.82
CA LEU A 53 16.39 -17.21 2.00
C LEU A 53 16.06 -16.71 3.42
N ARG A 54 16.77 -17.15 4.46
CA ARG A 54 16.58 -16.65 5.83
C ARG A 54 17.09 -15.22 5.99
N HIS A 55 18.07 -14.81 5.19
CA HIS A 55 18.68 -13.49 5.24
C HIS A 55 17.90 -12.43 4.43
N ILE A 56 17.24 -12.83 3.32
CA ILE A 56 16.41 -11.93 2.48
C ILE A 56 14.92 -11.96 2.89
N SER A 57 14.40 -13.09 3.39
CA SER A 57 13.11 -13.12 4.10
C SER A 57 13.23 -12.73 5.58
N GLY A 58 14.36 -12.09 5.94
CA GLY A 58 14.71 -11.66 7.29
C GLY A 58 13.51 -11.05 8.01
N LYS A 59 13.35 -11.46 9.29
CA LYS A 59 12.30 -11.06 10.24
C LYS A 59 11.56 -9.81 9.76
N THR A 60 10.36 -10.00 9.22
CA THR A 60 9.49 -8.88 8.90
C THR A 60 9.28 -8.09 10.18
N ASP A 61 9.87 -6.89 10.26
CA ASP A 61 9.70 -6.03 11.41
C ASP A 61 8.29 -5.44 11.36
N PHE A 62 7.39 -6.04 12.14
CA PHE A 62 6.01 -5.60 12.24
C PHE A 62 5.86 -4.24 12.91
N ASN A 63 6.90 -3.75 13.60
CA ASN A 63 6.94 -2.43 14.22
C ASN A 63 7.63 -1.38 13.34
N LYS A 64 8.08 -1.76 12.14
CA LYS A 64 8.66 -0.84 11.17
C LYS A 64 7.59 0.14 10.67
N ILE A 65 7.87 1.42 10.89
CA ILE A 65 7.10 2.53 10.30
C ILE A 65 7.58 2.74 8.88
N ASN A 66 6.65 2.74 7.94
CA ASN A 66 6.90 3.06 6.53
C ASN A 66 6.23 4.40 6.21
N TRP A 67 6.77 5.13 5.25
CA TRP A 67 6.21 6.39 4.79
C TRP A 67 5.63 6.17 3.39
N VAL A 68 4.38 6.57 3.19
CA VAL A 68 3.68 6.37 1.93
C VAL A 68 2.86 7.60 1.58
N ASN A 69 2.67 7.84 0.29
CA ASN A 69 1.72 8.82 -0.18
C ASN A 69 0.28 8.38 0.19
N PRO A 70 -0.52 9.23 0.87
CA PRO A 70 -1.91 8.93 1.24
C PRO A 70 -2.80 8.43 0.10
N ILE A 71 -2.55 8.90 -1.14
CA ILE A 71 -3.32 8.53 -2.32
C ILE A 71 -3.17 7.04 -2.67
N LYS A 72 -2.04 6.40 -2.28
CA LYS A 72 -1.81 4.96 -2.51
C LYS A 72 -2.69 4.08 -1.60
N ILE A 73 -3.33 4.64 -0.57
CA ILE A 73 -4.31 3.94 0.28
C ILE A 73 -5.72 4.25 -0.23
N GLN A 74 -6.17 3.42 -1.18
CA GLN A 74 -7.45 3.60 -1.88
C GLN A 74 -8.61 2.86 -1.22
N TYR A 75 -8.30 1.86 -0.40
CA TYR A 75 -9.28 0.95 0.14
C TYR A 75 -9.19 0.87 1.66
N TYR A 76 -10.29 0.48 2.29
CA TYR A 76 -10.35 0.14 3.70
C TYR A 76 -11.11 -1.18 3.86
N LEU A 77 -10.93 -1.82 5.00
CA LEU A 77 -11.63 -3.07 5.31
C LEU A 77 -12.84 -2.82 6.19
N LYS A 78 -14.00 -3.25 5.72
CA LYS A 78 -15.21 -3.30 6.55
C LYS A 78 -15.09 -4.46 7.53
N ASN A 79 -15.32 -4.19 8.81
CA ASN A 79 -15.47 -5.20 9.87
C ASN A 79 -14.26 -6.12 10.10
N ILE A 80 -13.08 -5.55 10.30
CA ILE A 80 -11.99 -6.33 10.91
C ILE A 80 -12.18 -6.35 12.44
N ASN A 81 -12.46 -7.53 12.99
CA ASN A 81 -12.10 -7.84 14.37
C ASN A 81 -10.58 -8.08 14.42
N ALA A 82 -9.78 -7.00 14.40
CA ALA A 82 -8.30 -7.05 14.37
C ALA A 82 -7.70 -7.58 15.69
N LYS A 83 -8.54 -8.06 16.60
CA LYS A 83 -8.16 -8.77 17.80
C LYS A 83 -7.89 -10.27 17.57
N GLU A 84 -7.90 -10.75 16.33
CA GLU A 84 -7.37 -12.10 16.05
C GLU A 84 -5.83 -12.10 16.07
N ASN A 85 -5.35 -12.31 17.30
CA ASN A 85 -4.01 -12.69 17.75
C ASN A 85 -2.92 -11.62 17.69
N ASP A 86 -2.38 -11.35 18.90
CA ASP A 86 -1.22 -10.52 19.27
C ASP A 86 0.11 -10.86 18.56
N ASN A 87 0.07 -11.62 17.47
CA ASN A 87 1.20 -11.83 16.58
C ASN A 87 0.69 -11.81 15.14
N SER A 88 0.81 -10.64 14.52
CA SER A 88 0.65 -10.25 13.12
C SER A 88 1.18 -11.24 12.07
N GLN A 89 0.75 -12.50 12.05
CA GLN A 89 1.54 -13.53 11.36
C GLN A 89 1.05 -13.89 9.96
N MET A 90 -0.25 -13.94 9.70
CA MET A 90 -0.76 -14.20 8.34
C MET A 90 -2.26 -14.05 8.39
N LEU A 91 -2.83 -13.04 7.75
CA LEU A 91 -4.28 -12.94 7.71
C LEU A 91 -4.80 -13.91 6.65
N ASN A 92 -5.67 -14.85 7.06
CA ASN A 92 -6.25 -15.88 6.19
C ASN A 92 -6.96 -15.27 4.98
N SER A 93 -6.98 -15.97 3.84
CA SER A 93 -7.32 -15.41 2.52
C SER A 93 -8.71 -14.81 2.30
N ASN A 94 -9.59 -14.78 3.31
CA ASN A 94 -11.00 -14.43 3.14
C ASN A 94 -11.34 -12.96 3.44
N TRP A 95 -10.46 -12.20 4.09
CA TRP A 95 -10.73 -10.78 4.40
C TRP A 95 -10.66 -9.86 3.16
N THR A 96 -10.00 -10.28 2.07
CA THR A 96 -9.89 -9.46 0.86
C THR A 96 -11.24 -9.22 0.17
N ARG A 97 -12.26 -10.04 0.46
CA ARG A 97 -13.59 -9.93 -0.15
C ARG A 97 -14.45 -8.80 0.43
N SER A 98 -14.03 -8.18 1.54
CA SER A 98 -14.80 -7.13 2.24
C SER A 98 -14.10 -5.76 2.23
N LYS A 99 -13.32 -5.46 1.18
CA LYS A 99 -12.75 -4.13 0.97
C LYS A 99 -13.70 -3.21 0.22
N ASP A 100 -13.69 -1.94 0.60
CA ASP A 100 -14.42 -0.87 -0.07
C ASP A 100 -13.50 0.32 -0.32
N LEU A 101 -13.91 1.20 -1.25
CA LEU A 101 -13.20 2.44 -1.51
C LEU A 101 -13.22 3.32 -0.26
N PHE A 102 -12.05 3.77 0.17
CA PHE A 102 -11.90 4.69 1.29
C PHE A 102 -12.70 5.96 1.06
N ASP A 103 -12.74 6.43 -0.18
CA ASP A 103 -13.47 7.63 -0.55
C ASP A 103 -14.98 7.48 -0.32
N ASN A 104 -15.53 6.25 -0.26
CA ASN A 104 -16.95 6.04 0.06
C ASN A 104 -17.24 6.04 1.57
N LEU A 105 -16.23 6.18 2.43
CA LEU A 105 -16.42 6.23 3.88
C LEU A 105 -17.21 7.49 4.24
N GLN A 106 -18.39 7.31 4.88
CA GLN A 106 -19.25 8.43 5.28
C GLN A 106 -18.51 9.48 6.10
N PHE A 107 -17.62 9.04 7.00
CA PHE A 107 -16.79 9.93 7.80
C PHE A 107 -15.85 10.79 6.93
N TYR A 108 -15.19 10.20 5.93
CA TYR A 108 -14.33 10.95 5.00
C TYR A 108 -15.13 11.95 4.17
N GLN A 109 -16.30 11.55 3.66
CA GLN A 109 -17.17 12.44 2.89
C GLN A 109 -17.66 13.62 3.73
N MET A 110 -18.06 13.39 4.98
CA MET A 110 -18.42 14.45 5.91
C MET A 110 -17.26 15.43 6.13
N LEU A 111 -16.03 14.95 6.40
CA LEU A 111 -14.86 15.82 6.56
C LEU A 111 -14.56 16.62 5.28
N LYS A 112 -14.70 15.99 4.12
CA LYS A 112 -14.53 16.63 2.82
C LYS A 112 -15.51 17.80 2.67
N GLU A 113 -16.81 17.57 2.88
CA GLU A 113 -17.80 18.63 2.79
C GLU A 113 -17.60 19.73 3.83
N LYS A 114 -17.24 19.36 5.06
CA LYS A 114 -16.95 20.32 6.14
C LYS A 114 -15.84 21.28 5.74
N PHE A 115 -14.69 20.76 5.31
CA PHE A 115 -13.50 21.58 5.08
C PHE A 115 -13.41 22.19 3.68
N GLU A 116 -14.03 21.58 2.66
CA GLU A 116 -14.07 22.15 1.30
C GLU A 116 -15.26 23.09 1.09
N LYS A 117 -16.43 22.78 1.69
CA LYS A 117 -17.68 23.54 1.48
C LYS A 117 -18.10 24.41 2.68
N GLY A 118 -17.43 24.29 3.82
CA GLY A 118 -17.68 25.14 4.99
C GLY A 118 -18.97 24.86 5.77
N LYS A 119 -19.56 23.67 5.62
CA LYS A 119 -20.78 23.26 6.37
C LYS A 119 -20.55 23.21 7.89
N THR A 120 -21.60 23.22 8.70
CA THR A 120 -21.48 22.97 10.15
C THR A 120 -21.67 21.49 10.46
N TRP A 121 -21.36 21.06 11.69
CA TRP A 121 -21.48 19.63 12.04
C TRP A 121 -22.93 19.16 12.09
N GLU A 122 -23.81 20.07 12.46
CA GLU A 122 -25.25 19.92 12.56
C GLU A 122 -25.92 19.75 11.20
N ASP A 123 -25.23 20.07 10.10
CA ASP A 123 -25.75 19.86 8.74
C ASP A 123 -25.63 18.38 8.29
N PHE A 124 -24.90 17.54 9.03
CA PHE A 124 -24.61 16.18 8.62
C PHE A 124 -25.48 15.14 9.31
N GLU A 125 -26.24 14.39 8.51
CA GLU A 125 -26.99 13.21 8.94
C GLU A 125 -26.13 12.22 9.73
N TYR A 126 -24.86 12.02 9.33
CA TYR A 126 -23.93 11.16 10.04
C TYR A 126 -23.66 11.61 11.49
N TYR A 127 -23.56 12.93 11.72
CA TYR A 127 -23.36 13.49 13.06
C TYR A 127 -24.61 13.27 13.93
N HIS A 128 -25.81 13.49 13.39
CA HIS A 128 -27.08 13.19 14.09
C HIS A 128 -27.20 11.73 14.47
N GLN A 129 -26.86 10.81 13.56
CA GLN A 129 -26.86 9.37 13.86
C GLN A 129 -25.92 8.98 15.01
N ILE A 130 -24.79 9.67 15.16
CA ILE A 130 -23.87 9.44 16.28
C ILE A 130 -24.45 10.02 17.56
N ARG A 131 -25.00 11.24 17.49
CA ARG A 131 -25.66 11.91 18.61
C ARG A 131 -26.82 11.09 19.16
N ASP A 132 -27.65 10.51 18.30
CA ASP A 132 -28.77 9.65 18.67
C ASP A 132 -28.28 8.37 19.33
N LYS A 133 -27.21 7.75 18.82
CA LYS A 133 -26.58 6.58 19.45
C LYS A 133 -26.10 6.89 20.87
N ILE A 134 -25.40 8.01 21.04
CA ILE A 134 -24.90 8.43 22.35
C ILE A 134 -26.04 8.73 23.31
N SER A 135 -27.10 9.40 22.84
CA SER A 135 -28.31 9.67 23.64
C SER A 135 -29.01 8.38 24.08
N ASN A 136 -28.89 7.31 23.29
CA ASN A 136 -29.36 5.96 23.62
C ASN A 136 -28.31 5.12 24.39
N ASN A 137 -27.34 5.76 25.07
CA ASN A 137 -26.27 5.12 25.84
C ASN A 137 -25.32 4.19 25.03
N ILE A 138 -25.27 4.34 23.70
CA ILE A 138 -24.33 3.62 22.85
C ILE A 138 -23.07 4.46 22.68
N LYS A 139 -21.96 4.02 23.31
CA LYS A 139 -20.67 4.71 23.20
C LYS A 139 -20.16 4.73 21.77
N LYS A 140 -19.75 5.91 21.29
CA LYS A 140 -19.10 6.07 19.97
C LYS A 140 -17.94 7.07 20.10
N TYR A 141 -16.80 6.76 19.47
CA TYR A 141 -15.57 7.58 19.52
C TYR A 141 -15.03 7.80 20.95
N GLY A 142 -15.42 6.95 21.89
CA GLY A 142 -15.10 7.12 23.31
C GLY A 142 -16.03 8.07 24.05
N CYS A 143 -16.95 8.74 23.35
CA CYS A 143 -17.91 9.68 23.92
C CYS A 143 -19.11 8.94 24.53
N THR A 144 -19.59 9.47 25.66
CA THR A 144 -20.71 8.97 26.45
C THR A 144 -21.84 9.98 26.57
N ASN A 145 -21.59 11.24 26.23
CA ASN A 145 -22.58 12.32 26.21
C ASN A 145 -22.32 13.26 25.01
N ILE A 146 -23.26 14.18 24.78
CA ILE A 146 -23.23 15.10 23.63
C ILE A 146 -22.09 16.11 23.75
N ASP A 147 -21.80 16.62 24.95
CA ASP A 147 -20.72 17.60 25.15
C ASP A 147 -19.34 16.99 24.80
N GLU A 148 -19.11 15.73 25.18
CA GLU A 148 -17.91 14.96 24.79
C GLU A 148 -17.83 14.77 23.28
N LEU A 149 -18.96 14.56 22.60
CA LEU A 149 -19.02 14.46 21.14
C LEU A 149 -18.62 15.79 20.51
N ASP A 150 -19.21 16.90 20.95
CA ASP A 150 -18.93 18.23 20.41
C ASP A 150 -17.46 18.64 20.62
N GLN A 151 -16.94 18.34 21.81
CA GLN A 151 -15.52 18.51 22.09
C GLN A 151 -14.65 17.66 21.15
N LYS A 152 -15.07 16.43 20.84
CA LYS A 152 -14.35 15.56 19.91
C LYS A 152 -14.30 16.13 18.48
N PHE A 153 -15.39 16.71 18.01
CA PHE A 153 -15.43 17.34 16.68
C PHE A 153 -14.60 18.63 16.63
N LYS A 154 -14.56 19.41 17.71
CA LYS A 154 -13.62 20.54 17.85
C LYS A 154 -12.16 20.09 17.84
N GLU A 155 -11.83 18.96 18.48
CA GLU A 155 -10.50 18.36 18.40
C GLU A 155 -10.13 17.98 16.96
N ILE A 156 -11.07 17.42 16.20
CA ILE A 156 -10.87 17.08 14.79
C ILE A 156 -10.56 18.33 13.95
N GLU A 157 -11.29 19.43 14.14
CA GLU A 157 -11.01 20.69 13.46
C GLU A 157 -9.62 21.24 13.83
N SER A 158 -9.31 21.28 15.12
CA SER A 158 -8.01 21.71 15.62
C SER A 158 -6.88 20.90 15.00
N PHE A 159 -7.06 19.58 14.89
CA PHE A 159 -6.11 18.69 14.25
C PHE A 159 -5.95 18.95 12.74
N TYR A 160 -7.05 19.17 12.02
CA TYR A 160 -7.01 19.57 10.62
C TYR A 160 -6.20 20.86 10.43
N PHE A 161 -6.48 21.90 11.21
CA PHE A 161 -5.75 23.16 11.12
C PHE A 161 -4.29 23.03 11.54
N GLN A 162 -3.98 22.14 12.48
CA GLN A 162 -2.61 21.84 12.87
C GLN A 162 -1.82 21.20 11.72
N ILE A 163 -2.37 20.18 11.05
CA ILE A 163 -1.72 19.56 9.89
C ILE A 163 -1.65 20.56 8.73
N LYS A 164 -2.70 21.36 8.51
CA LYS A 164 -2.69 22.37 7.45
C LYS A 164 -1.59 23.40 7.64
N LYS A 165 -1.36 23.83 8.90
CA LYS A 165 -0.36 24.85 9.23
C LYS A 165 1.06 24.29 9.24
N ASN A 166 1.26 23.10 9.81
CA ASN A 166 2.59 22.58 10.13
C ASN A 166 3.01 21.38 9.25
N GLY A 167 2.14 20.92 8.35
CA GLY A 167 2.27 19.64 7.69
C GLY A 167 2.04 18.45 8.63
N TYR A 168 2.19 17.24 8.11
CA TYR A 168 2.29 16.07 8.96
C TYR A 168 3.67 16.06 9.63
N LYS A 169 3.72 15.84 10.94
CA LYS A 169 5.00 15.86 11.68
C LYS A 169 6.01 14.90 11.07
N ASN A 170 7.25 15.36 10.95
CA ASN A 170 8.33 14.65 10.28
C ASN A 170 8.79 13.39 11.07
N ARG A 171 9.64 12.59 10.42
CA ARG A 171 10.14 11.31 10.92
C ARG A 171 10.86 11.41 12.27
N GLU A 172 11.57 12.51 12.53
CA GLU A 172 12.36 12.72 13.75
C GLU A 172 11.47 13.05 14.95
N GLU A 173 10.42 13.84 14.75
CA GLU A 173 9.45 14.17 15.80
C GLU A 173 8.67 12.94 16.28
N LEU A 174 8.39 11.99 15.39
CA LEU A 174 7.73 10.72 15.75
C LEU A 174 8.62 9.78 16.58
N PHE A 175 9.94 9.78 16.35
CA PHE A 175 10.87 9.03 17.20
C PHE A 175 10.93 9.62 18.61
N ASN A 176 10.86 10.95 18.74
CA ASN A 176 10.78 11.63 20.04
C ASN A 176 9.41 11.43 20.74
N LEU A 177 8.32 11.24 19.98
CA LEU A 177 6.98 10.99 20.52
C LEU A 177 6.83 9.62 21.22
N LYS A 178 7.65 8.60 20.89
CA LYS A 178 7.69 7.36 21.69
C LYS A 178 8.11 7.59 23.14
N ASN A 179 8.86 8.67 23.42
CA ASN A 179 9.16 9.08 24.78
C ASN A 179 8.02 9.90 25.43
N LEU A 180 7.07 10.40 24.62
CA LEU A 180 5.93 11.22 25.05
C LEU A 180 4.67 10.39 25.39
N GLU A 181 4.67 9.07 25.17
CA GLU A 181 3.63 8.16 25.73
C GLU A 181 3.52 8.28 27.27
N LYS A 182 4.58 8.75 27.94
CA LYS A 182 4.57 9.08 29.38
C LYS A 182 3.77 10.34 29.76
N LEU A 183 3.32 11.16 28.80
CA LEU A 183 2.80 12.50 29.07
C LEU A 183 1.28 12.67 28.94
N ASN A 184 0.48 11.60 28.80
CA ASN A 184 -0.99 11.65 28.77
C ASN A 184 -1.59 12.70 27.79
N LYS A 185 -0.82 13.14 26.80
CA LYS A 185 -1.33 13.97 25.70
C LYS A 185 -1.85 13.02 24.63
N PRO A 186 -3.07 13.19 24.11
CA PRO A 186 -3.54 12.36 23.02
C PRO A 186 -2.54 12.51 21.87
N ALA A 187 -1.89 11.41 21.50
CA ALA A 187 -1.02 11.36 20.34
C ALA A 187 -1.92 11.45 19.11
N ILE A 188 -2.35 12.66 18.75
CA ILE A 188 -3.23 12.88 17.59
C ILE A 188 -2.46 12.54 16.27
N PHE A 189 -1.13 12.42 16.34
CA PHE A 189 -0.27 11.93 15.25
C PHE A 189 -0.13 10.39 15.27
N ASN A 190 -1.25 9.69 15.08
CA ASN A 190 -1.21 8.23 15.07
C ASN A 190 -0.58 7.70 13.78
N VAL A 191 0.29 6.71 13.93
CA VAL A 191 0.73 5.85 12.84
C VAL A 191 -0.51 5.12 12.32
N ILE A 192 -0.71 5.11 11.00
CA ILE A 192 -1.89 4.50 10.38
C ILE A 192 -1.63 3.01 10.21
N ASP A 193 -2.52 2.17 10.72
CA ASP A 193 -2.41 0.73 10.56
C ASP A 193 -3.04 0.29 9.24
N VAL A 194 -2.24 -0.43 8.46
CA VAL A 194 -2.66 -0.99 7.17
C VAL A 194 -2.34 -2.47 7.07
N VAL A 195 -3.07 -3.16 6.21
CA VAL A 195 -2.73 -4.52 5.76
C VAL A 195 -2.47 -4.52 4.27
N ILE A 196 -1.79 -5.56 3.78
CA ILE A 196 -1.49 -5.74 2.36
C ILE A 196 -2.26 -6.93 1.82
N ASP A 197 -3.10 -6.73 0.81
CA ASP A 197 -3.86 -7.82 0.20
C ASP A 197 -3.02 -8.71 -0.73
N GLY A 198 -3.69 -9.64 -1.43
CA GLY A 198 -3.03 -10.57 -2.33
C GLY A 198 -2.42 -9.92 -3.58
N GLU A 199 -2.88 -8.73 -3.93
CA GLU A 199 -2.43 -7.94 -5.08
C GLU A 199 -1.36 -6.90 -4.70
N GLY A 200 -1.08 -6.72 -3.39
CA GLY A 200 -0.12 -5.71 -2.93
C GLY A 200 -0.75 -4.35 -2.66
N GLN A 201 -2.08 -4.26 -2.56
CA GLN A 201 -2.75 -2.99 -2.23
C GLN A 201 -2.73 -2.76 -0.73
N LEU A 202 -2.54 -1.50 -0.33
CA LEU A 202 -2.65 -1.05 1.05
C LEU A 202 -4.12 -0.85 1.40
N LEU A 203 -4.54 -1.48 2.50
CA LEU A 203 -5.89 -1.45 3.03
C LEU A 203 -5.87 -0.86 4.42
N LEU A 204 -6.60 0.24 4.60
CA LEU A 204 -6.75 0.87 5.91
C LEU A 204 -7.45 -0.07 6.89
N VAL A 205 -6.87 -0.19 8.09
CA VAL A 205 -7.49 -0.84 9.26
C VAL A 205 -7.81 0.17 10.35
N HIS A 206 -6.83 1.02 10.73
CA HIS A 206 -7.01 2.07 11.73
C HIS A 206 -6.31 3.37 11.31
N GLY A 207 -6.82 4.51 11.78
CA GLY A 207 -6.30 5.83 11.42
C GLY A 207 -7.08 6.52 10.30
N ASP A 208 -8.39 6.27 10.22
CA ASP A 208 -9.33 6.88 9.27
C ASP A 208 -9.30 8.42 9.34
N LEU A 209 -9.24 9.00 10.54
CA LEU A 209 -9.12 10.44 10.72
C LEU A 209 -7.82 11.00 10.11
N SER A 210 -6.67 10.42 10.47
CA SER A 210 -5.36 10.87 9.98
C SER A 210 -5.25 10.72 8.47
N LEU A 211 -5.72 9.61 7.90
CA LEU A 211 -5.74 9.41 6.46
C LEU A 211 -6.67 10.41 5.76
N SER A 212 -7.87 10.63 6.32
CA SER A 212 -8.85 11.57 5.76
C SER A 212 -8.26 12.97 5.65
N ILE A 213 -7.74 13.51 6.75
CA ILE A 213 -7.16 14.87 6.79
C ILE A 213 -5.96 14.96 5.84
N SER A 214 -5.10 13.94 5.82
CA SER A 214 -3.91 13.94 4.96
C SER A 214 -4.26 13.94 3.47
N LYS A 215 -5.31 13.19 3.06
CA LYS A 215 -5.84 13.24 1.70
C LYS A 215 -6.42 14.61 1.35
N LEU A 216 -7.24 15.19 2.24
CA LEU A 216 -7.86 16.50 2.02
C LEU A 216 -6.84 17.63 1.88
N LEU A 217 -5.73 17.54 2.61
CA LEU A 217 -4.66 18.54 2.58
C LEU A 217 -3.60 18.28 1.50
N GLY A 218 -3.70 17.18 0.75
CA GLY A 218 -2.70 16.83 -0.28
C GLY A 218 -1.31 16.57 0.30
N VAL A 219 -1.24 16.02 1.52
CA VAL A 219 0.05 15.68 2.16
C VAL A 219 0.78 14.64 1.32
N THR A 220 2.09 14.82 1.12
CA THR A 220 2.89 13.96 0.25
C THR A 220 3.21 12.60 0.87
N GLU A 221 3.40 12.54 2.19
CA GLU A 221 3.75 11.30 2.90
C GLU A 221 3.13 11.25 4.31
N ILE A 222 2.70 10.05 4.71
CA ILE A 222 2.19 9.74 6.05
C ILE A 222 2.84 8.48 6.61
N PRO A 223 3.00 8.37 7.94
CA PRO A 223 3.52 7.19 8.59
C PRO A 223 2.45 6.09 8.65
N ILE A 224 2.81 4.90 8.17
CA ILE A 224 2.01 3.69 8.25
C ILE A 224 2.75 2.57 8.96
N LYS A 225 1.98 1.67 9.58
CA LYS A 225 2.43 0.40 10.12
C LYS A 225 1.72 -0.72 9.37
N ILE A 226 2.48 -1.65 8.82
CA ILE A 226 1.93 -2.80 8.10
C ILE A 226 1.71 -3.94 9.09
N ILE A 227 0.50 -4.01 9.63
CA ILE A 227 0.11 -4.94 10.71
C ILE A 227 -0.26 -6.35 10.19
N GLY A 228 -0.46 -6.51 8.89
CA GLY A 228 -0.82 -7.80 8.31
C GLY A 228 -0.56 -7.89 6.82
N ARG A 229 -0.31 -9.11 6.34
CA ARG A 229 -0.01 -9.42 4.94
C ARG A 229 -0.81 -10.63 4.51
N HIS A 230 -1.36 -10.57 3.30
CA HIS A 230 -2.01 -11.70 2.68
C HIS A 230 -0.99 -12.76 2.28
N LYS A 231 -1.38 -14.04 2.36
CA LYS A 231 -0.50 -15.18 2.02
C LYS A 231 0.04 -15.11 0.59
N LYS A 232 -0.78 -14.69 -0.39
CA LYS A 232 -0.33 -14.52 -1.79
C LYS A 232 0.80 -13.48 -1.90
N TRP A 233 0.71 -12.37 -1.16
CA TRP A 233 1.74 -11.35 -1.12
C TRP A 233 3.03 -11.86 -0.49
N LEU A 234 2.94 -12.59 0.63
CA LEU A 234 4.09 -13.23 1.25
C LEU A 234 4.79 -14.21 0.29
N ASN A 235 4.02 -15.02 -0.44
CA ASN A 235 4.56 -15.92 -1.45
C ASN A 235 5.21 -15.15 -2.61
N PHE A 236 4.62 -14.03 -3.03
CA PHE A 236 5.23 -13.14 -4.02
C PHE A 236 6.58 -12.60 -3.53
N LYS A 237 6.67 -12.11 -2.28
CA LYS A 237 7.94 -11.67 -1.67
C LYS A 237 8.99 -12.76 -1.64
N LYS A 238 8.61 -14.00 -1.28
CA LYS A 238 9.51 -15.16 -1.33
C LYS A 238 10.02 -15.41 -2.75
N ARG A 239 9.12 -15.42 -3.75
CA ARG A 239 9.50 -15.56 -5.16
C ARG A 239 10.40 -14.43 -5.63
N LEU A 240 10.18 -13.20 -5.18
CA LEU A 240 10.98 -12.05 -5.54
C LEU A 240 12.44 -12.23 -5.12
N SER A 241 12.68 -12.79 -3.92
CA SER A 241 14.04 -13.10 -3.47
C SER A 241 14.75 -14.12 -4.36
N TYR A 242 14.02 -15.07 -4.95
CA TYR A 242 14.58 -16.04 -5.91
C TYR A 242 15.02 -15.37 -7.22
N TYR A 243 14.25 -14.41 -7.72
CA TYR A 243 14.56 -13.71 -8.99
C TYR A 243 15.63 -12.62 -8.84
N SER A 244 16.02 -12.29 -7.62
CA SER A 244 17.08 -11.34 -7.36
C SER A 244 18.43 -11.90 -7.86
N ARG A 245 19.06 -11.22 -8.83
CA ARG A 245 20.36 -11.64 -9.39
C ARG A 245 21.44 -11.33 -8.36
N ASN A 246 22.15 -12.35 -7.89
CA ASN A 246 23.13 -12.21 -6.80
C ASN A 246 22.52 -11.56 -5.55
N GLY A 247 21.25 -11.87 -5.26
CA GLY A 247 20.54 -11.29 -4.11
C GLY A 247 19.99 -9.89 -4.34
N ARG A 248 20.18 -9.27 -5.52
CA ARG A 248 19.76 -7.88 -5.81
C ARG A 248 18.69 -7.80 -6.89
N LEU A 249 17.72 -6.91 -6.70
CA LEU A 249 16.77 -6.51 -7.72
C LEU A 249 17.43 -5.58 -8.73
N TYR A 250 16.87 -5.50 -9.94
CA TYR A 250 17.38 -4.59 -10.95
C TYR A 250 17.23 -3.13 -10.48
N GLN A 251 16.03 -2.75 -10.08
CA GLN A 251 15.69 -1.42 -9.57
C GLN A 251 15.14 -1.50 -8.15
N ARG A 252 15.13 -0.36 -7.48
CA ARG A 252 14.48 -0.20 -6.19
C ARG A 252 12.97 -0.46 -6.34
N PRO A 253 12.38 -1.38 -5.56
CA PRO A 253 10.94 -1.54 -5.56
C PRO A 253 10.29 -0.31 -4.90
N THR A 254 9.09 0.07 -5.34
CA THR A 254 8.36 1.24 -4.79
C THR A 254 7.43 0.87 -3.65
N HIS A 255 6.95 -0.37 -3.60
CA HIS A 255 6.05 -0.82 -2.55
C HIS A 255 6.75 -0.75 -1.16
N PRO A 256 6.10 -0.20 -0.11
CA PRO A 256 6.72 0.01 1.21
C PRO A 256 7.23 -1.31 1.85
N ASP A 257 6.49 -2.39 1.67
CA ASP A 257 6.86 -3.72 2.20
C ASP A 257 8.04 -4.41 1.48
N LEU A 258 8.55 -3.80 0.40
CA LEU A 258 9.67 -4.33 -0.37
C LEU A 258 10.95 -3.49 -0.24
N GLN A 259 10.93 -2.42 0.56
CA GLN A 259 12.05 -1.47 0.65
C GLN A 259 13.36 -2.08 1.16
N ASP A 260 13.31 -3.23 1.82
CA ASP A 260 14.49 -3.93 2.35
C ASP A 260 15.21 -4.78 1.31
N PHE A 261 14.64 -4.96 0.11
CA PHE A 261 15.31 -5.68 -0.96
C PHE A 261 16.46 -4.83 -1.53
N PRO A 262 17.70 -5.35 -1.57
CA PRO A 262 18.80 -4.62 -2.18
C PRO A 262 18.60 -4.56 -3.70
N PHE A 263 19.07 -3.49 -4.33
CA PHE A 263 18.88 -3.24 -5.75
C PHE A 263 20.15 -2.71 -6.42
N SER A 264 20.33 -3.00 -7.71
CA SER A 264 21.56 -2.64 -8.44
C SER A 264 21.56 -1.21 -8.96
N TYR A 265 20.40 -0.67 -9.35
CA TYR A 265 20.29 0.66 -9.93
C TYR A 265 19.35 1.54 -9.09
N GLY A 266 19.87 2.68 -8.61
CA GLY A 266 19.13 3.70 -7.89
C GLY A 266 18.53 4.78 -8.80
N ASP A 267 18.31 5.96 -8.22
CA ASP A 267 17.47 7.03 -8.79
C ASP A 267 18.13 7.83 -9.92
N LEU A 268 19.44 7.69 -10.13
CA LEU A 268 20.20 8.44 -11.13
C LEU A 268 19.55 8.43 -12.52
N ARG A 269 19.04 7.28 -12.97
CA ARG A 269 18.37 7.17 -14.28
C ARG A 269 17.05 7.92 -14.32
N PHE A 270 16.26 7.85 -13.25
CA PHE A 270 15.00 8.60 -13.15
C PHE A 270 15.29 10.10 -13.22
N ASP A 271 16.26 10.58 -12.44
CA ASP A 271 16.62 11.99 -12.41
C ASP A 271 17.13 12.49 -13.77
N MET A 272 17.94 11.68 -14.47
CA MET A 272 18.40 11.99 -15.83
C MET A 272 17.23 12.09 -16.81
N ILE A 273 16.30 11.14 -16.79
CA ILE A 273 15.13 11.18 -17.69
C ILE A 273 14.28 12.41 -17.35
N LYS A 274 13.90 12.59 -16.07
CA LYS A 274 13.08 13.70 -15.60
C LYS A 274 13.63 15.06 -16.02
N LYS A 275 14.94 15.28 -15.89
CA LYS A 275 15.60 16.55 -16.27
C LYS A 275 15.59 16.84 -17.77
N ASN A 276 15.43 15.82 -18.61
CA ASN A 276 15.47 15.94 -20.06
C ASN A 276 14.08 15.81 -20.71
N LEU A 277 13.00 15.72 -19.93
CA LEU A 277 11.65 15.77 -20.45
C LEU A 277 11.31 17.21 -20.87
N SER A 278 10.69 17.35 -22.04
CA SER A 278 10.19 18.64 -22.54
C SER A 278 8.89 19.09 -21.85
N THR A 279 8.24 18.20 -21.08
CA THR A 279 6.99 18.47 -20.38
C THR A 279 7.08 17.96 -18.94
N SER A 280 6.28 18.57 -18.05
CA SER A 280 6.14 18.15 -16.65
C SER A 280 4.89 17.29 -16.39
N GLN A 281 4.07 17.05 -17.42
CA GLN A 281 2.85 16.24 -17.37
C GLN A 281 2.58 15.60 -18.73
N GLY A 282 1.76 14.55 -18.76
CA GLY A 282 1.36 13.86 -19.99
C GLY A 282 1.21 12.36 -19.81
N THR A 283 1.27 11.61 -20.90
CA THR A 283 1.23 10.13 -20.89
C THR A 283 2.62 9.57 -21.14
N LEU A 284 3.02 8.56 -20.36
CA LEU A 284 4.32 7.89 -20.46
C LEU A 284 4.15 6.39 -20.69
N LEU A 285 4.89 5.83 -21.65
CA LEU A 285 4.98 4.39 -21.87
C LEU A 285 6.31 3.86 -21.31
N ASP A 286 6.25 3.02 -20.28
CA ASP A 286 7.42 2.38 -19.66
C ASP A 286 7.59 0.98 -20.24
N ILE A 287 8.64 0.78 -21.04
CA ILE A 287 8.94 -0.49 -21.70
C ILE A 287 10.04 -1.22 -20.92
N GLY A 288 9.74 -2.46 -20.52
CA GLY A 288 10.59 -3.20 -19.57
C GLY A 288 10.41 -2.67 -18.15
N ALA A 289 9.16 -2.36 -17.79
CA ALA A 289 8.79 -1.70 -16.54
C ALA A 289 9.22 -2.48 -15.29
N ASN A 290 9.44 -3.79 -15.42
CA ASN A 290 9.86 -4.70 -14.35
C ASN A 290 8.86 -4.66 -13.17
N PHE A 291 9.19 -3.94 -12.09
CA PHE A 291 8.29 -3.70 -10.96
C PHE A 291 7.60 -2.33 -11.01
N GLY A 292 7.57 -1.68 -12.17
CA GLY A 292 6.91 -0.40 -12.41
C GLY A 292 7.62 0.80 -11.78
N TYR A 293 8.93 0.72 -11.53
CA TYR A 293 9.66 1.78 -10.83
C TYR A 293 9.50 3.14 -11.51
N PHE A 294 9.69 3.21 -12.84
CA PHE A 294 9.54 4.47 -13.56
C PHE A 294 8.08 4.91 -13.63
N CYS A 295 7.15 4.00 -13.95
CA CYS A 295 5.71 4.30 -13.90
C CYS A 295 5.31 4.98 -12.60
N HIS A 296 5.59 4.35 -11.46
CA HIS A 296 5.20 4.86 -10.16
C HIS A 296 5.86 6.19 -9.83
N ARG A 297 7.14 6.36 -10.19
CA ARG A 297 7.85 7.63 -9.94
C ARG A 297 7.31 8.75 -10.81
N PHE A 298 6.98 8.50 -12.08
CA PHE A 298 6.39 9.52 -12.95
C PHE A 298 4.91 9.79 -12.64
N GLU A 299 4.16 8.80 -12.15
CA GLU A 299 2.81 9.02 -11.60
C GLU A 299 2.84 10.02 -10.44
N ASP A 300 3.84 9.90 -9.54
CA ASP A 300 4.01 10.82 -8.43
C ASP A 300 4.39 12.25 -8.91
N GLU A 301 4.90 12.40 -10.14
CA GLU A 301 5.16 13.69 -10.81
C GLU A 301 3.97 14.19 -11.65
N GLY A 302 2.85 13.47 -11.68
CA GLY A 302 1.63 13.88 -12.39
C GLY A 302 1.48 13.32 -13.81
N PHE A 303 2.29 12.32 -14.20
CA PHE A 303 2.12 11.63 -15.48
C PHE A 303 1.09 10.50 -15.38
N ASN A 304 0.41 10.21 -16.49
CA ASN A 304 -0.38 9.00 -16.66
C ASN A 304 0.49 7.92 -17.32
N CYS A 305 0.83 6.87 -16.58
CA CYS A 305 1.80 5.87 -17.03
C CYS A 305 1.15 4.58 -17.50
N VAL A 306 1.68 3.99 -18.57
CA VAL A 306 1.35 2.65 -19.05
C VAL A 306 2.62 1.80 -19.02
N ALA A 307 2.57 0.69 -18.29
CA ALA A 307 3.68 -0.26 -18.19
C ALA A 307 3.53 -1.41 -19.21
N VAL A 308 4.64 -1.79 -19.84
CA VAL A 308 4.74 -3.01 -20.67
C VAL A 308 5.97 -3.80 -20.25
N GLU A 309 5.78 -5.09 -19.98
CA GLU A 309 6.84 -6.08 -19.69
C GLU A 309 6.91 -7.14 -20.80
#